data_AF-A0A969NJ10-F1
#
_entry.id   AF-A0A969NJ10-F1
#
_cell.length_a   1.000
_cell.length_b   1.000
_cell.length_c   1.000
_cell.angle_alpha   90.00
_cell.angle_beta   90.00
_cell.angle_gamma   90.00
#
_symmetry.space_group_name_H-M   'P 1'
#
loop_
_entity.id
_entity.type
_entity.pdbx_description
1 polymer ?
#
loop_
_entity_poly.entity_id
_entity_poly.type
_entity_poly.pdbx_seq_one_letter_code
_entity_poly.pdbx_strand_id
1 'polypeptide(L)'
;IDAPEIRRRNGHFTKKDAIAIWGKDYFMVYEELLALMKRFYLIYEINNSQSYIAPQLLLDDKPEYHWDTKENLQLRYEYDDFMPQGILWQFISIMHKQIKNNTLVWRSGVILSEGDTEAEITEVYGQHKINIRIKGKTNIDFRTN
;
A
#
# COMPACT_ATOMS: atom_id res chain seq x y z
N ILE A 1 -9.69 9.85 8.69
CA ILE A 1 -9.56 8.87 7.57
C ILE A 1 -10.72 7.89 7.54
N ASP A 2 -11.32 7.58 8.68
CA ASP A 2 -12.33 6.54 8.80
C ASP A 2 -13.76 6.96 8.43
N ALA A 3 -13.88 7.89 7.47
CA ALA A 3 -15.17 8.41 7.06
C ALA A 3 -15.94 7.36 6.23
N PRO A 4 -17.26 7.19 6.44
CA PRO A 4 -18.08 6.23 5.68
C PRO A 4 -17.96 6.40 4.15
N GLU A 5 -17.77 7.62 3.67
CA GLU A 5 -17.57 7.97 2.26
C GLU A 5 -16.28 7.37 1.68
N ILE A 6 -15.21 7.31 2.47
CA ILE A 6 -13.92 6.75 2.06
C ILE A 6 -13.98 5.22 2.09
N ARG A 7 -14.63 4.64 3.11
CA ARG A 7 -14.86 3.20 3.19
C ARG A 7 -15.67 2.67 2.01
N ARG A 8 -16.76 3.36 1.64
CA ARG A 8 -17.58 3.01 0.47
C ARG A 8 -16.83 3.08 -0.86
N ARG A 9 -15.72 3.83 -0.89
CA ARG A 9 -14.82 3.96 -2.04
C ARG A 9 -13.53 3.16 -1.85
N ASN A 10 -13.53 2.17 -0.96
CA ASN A 10 -12.41 1.26 -0.74
C ASN A 10 -11.09 2.00 -0.47
N GLY A 11 -11.12 3.07 0.31
CA GLY A 11 -9.91 3.85 0.62
C GLY A 11 -9.54 4.91 -0.40
N HIS A 12 -10.24 5.02 -1.53
CA HIS A 12 -10.00 6.06 -2.53
C HIS A 12 -10.75 7.36 -2.19
N PHE A 13 -10.04 8.49 -2.24
CA PHE A 13 -10.62 9.81 -2.05
C PHE A 13 -9.77 10.91 -2.67
N THR A 14 -10.36 12.05 -2.96
CA THR A 14 -9.66 13.25 -3.47
C THR A 14 -9.41 14.25 -2.34
N LYS A 15 -8.56 15.24 -2.58
CA LYS A 15 -8.43 16.41 -1.69
C LYS A 15 -9.77 17.10 -1.43
N LYS A 16 -10.65 17.20 -2.44
CA LYS A 16 -11.99 17.78 -2.29
C LYS A 16 -12.85 16.97 -1.34
N ASP A 17 -12.77 15.64 -1.40
CA ASP A 17 -13.46 14.76 -0.47
C ASP A 17 -12.97 14.96 0.96
N ALA A 18 -11.65 15.02 1.16
CA ALA A 18 -11.06 15.25 2.49
C ALA A 18 -11.53 16.59 3.10
N ILE A 19 -11.52 17.66 2.29
CA ILE A 19 -12.03 18.98 2.69
C ILE A 19 -13.51 18.92 3.08
N ALA A 20 -14.33 18.22 2.28
CA ALA A 20 -15.76 18.08 2.56
C ALA A 20 -16.02 17.28 3.86
N ILE A 21 -15.23 16.23 4.11
CA ILE A 21 -15.34 15.38 5.30
C ILE A 21 -14.91 16.12 6.56
N TRP A 22 -13.80 16.86 6.51
CA TRP A 22 -13.31 17.61 7.67
C TRP A 22 -14.15 18.84 7.98
N GLY A 23 -14.73 19.46 6.95
CA GLY A 23 -15.57 20.63 7.11
C GLY A 23 -14.81 21.84 7.65
N LYS A 24 -15.56 22.91 7.94
CA LYS A 24 -15.02 24.24 8.24
C LYS A 24 -14.05 24.28 9.42
N ASP A 25 -14.12 23.34 10.35
CA ASP A 25 -13.30 23.37 11.57
C ASP A 25 -11.80 23.22 11.30
N TYR A 26 -11.44 22.68 10.13
CA TYR A 26 -10.05 22.41 9.76
C TYR A 26 -9.57 23.23 8.56
N PHE A 27 -10.31 24.27 8.16
CA PHE A 27 -10.05 24.97 6.90
C PHE A 27 -8.67 25.60 6.77
N MET A 28 -8.09 26.03 7.89
CA MET A 28 -6.75 26.62 7.93
C MET A 28 -5.63 25.59 7.96
N VAL A 29 -5.94 24.29 8.15
CA VAL A 29 -4.94 23.23 8.41
C VAL A 29 -5.09 22.00 7.51
N TYR A 30 -5.85 22.09 6.42
CA TYR A 30 -6.09 20.94 5.54
C TYR A 30 -4.81 20.39 4.91
N GLU A 31 -3.87 21.25 4.54
CA GLU A 31 -2.61 20.84 3.92
C GLU A 31 -1.73 20.11 4.94
N GLU A 32 -1.68 20.64 6.17
CA GLU A 32 -0.96 20.08 7.30
C GLU A 32 -1.53 18.72 7.69
N LEU A 33 -2.85 18.56 7.70
CA LEU A 33 -3.49 17.27 7.94
C LEU A 33 -3.14 16.25 6.86
N LEU A 34 -3.21 16.63 5.58
CA LEU A 34 -2.79 15.74 4.48
C LEU A 34 -1.30 15.39 4.56
N ALA A 35 -0.45 16.37 4.87
CA ALA A 35 0.98 16.16 5.07
C ALA A 35 1.26 15.23 6.25
N LEU A 36 0.51 15.37 7.35
CA LEU A 36 0.61 14.51 8.53
C LEU A 36 0.19 13.08 8.21
N MET A 37 -0.93 12.90 7.50
CA MET A 37 -1.39 11.57 7.08
C MET A 37 -0.39 10.88 6.17
N LYS A 38 0.25 11.61 5.25
CA LYS A 38 1.35 11.09 4.42
C LYS A 38 2.58 10.74 5.27
N ARG A 39 2.95 11.60 6.22
CA ARG A 39 4.10 11.40 7.12
C ARG A 39 3.94 10.16 8.02
N PHE A 40 2.73 9.85 8.44
CA PHE A 40 2.40 8.64 9.20
C PHE A 40 2.07 7.43 8.31
N TYR A 41 2.33 7.52 7.00
CA TYR A 41 2.11 6.43 6.04
C TYR A 41 0.68 5.88 6.01
N LEU A 42 -0.29 6.72 6.39
CA LEU A 42 -1.71 6.36 6.39
C LEU A 42 -2.34 6.48 5.00
N ILE A 43 -1.74 7.31 4.15
CA ILE A 43 -2.16 7.54 2.77
C ILE A 43 -0.95 7.75 1.87
N TYR A 44 -1.15 7.54 0.58
CA TYR A 44 -0.25 8.02 -0.47
C TYR A 44 -1.02 8.73 -1.57
N GLU A 45 -0.32 9.59 -2.32
CA GLU A 45 -0.89 10.32 -3.44
C GLU A 45 -0.60 9.62 -4.75
N ILE A 46 -1.61 9.48 -5.60
CA ILE A 46 -1.47 8.89 -6.93
C ILE A 46 -0.97 9.97 -7.88
N ASN A 47 0.23 9.81 -8.46
CA ASN A 47 0.74 10.61 -9.58
C ASN A 47 0.59 12.14 -9.41
N ASN A 48 0.74 12.67 -8.20
CA ASN A 48 0.55 14.10 -7.86
C ASN A 48 -0.81 14.67 -8.30
N SER A 49 -1.85 13.82 -8.34
CA SER A 49 -3.17 14.17 -8.88
C SER A 49 -4.15 14.73 -7.85
N GLN A 50 -3.71 14.91 -6.59
CA GLN A 50 -4.61 15.16 -5.44
C GLN A 50 -5.65 14.06 -5.21
N SER A 51 -5.42 12.87 -5.77
CA SER A 51 -6.14 11.64 -5.46
C SER A 51 -5.28 10.78 -4.55
N TYR A 52 -5.88 10.26 -3.48
CA TYR A 52 -5.21 9.56 -2.41
C TYR A 52 -5.81 8.16 -2.23
N ILE A 53 -4.96 7.25 -1.75
CA ILE A 53 -5.37 5.91 -1.33
C ILE A 53 -4.98 5.74 0.14
N ALA A 54 -5.92 5.23 0.93
CA ALA A 54 -5.75 4.74 2.29
C ALA A 54 -5.65 3.20 2.25
N PRO A 55 -4.44 2.60 2.30
CA PRO A 55 -4.28 1.17 2.01
C PRO A 55 -5.02 0.23 2.98
N GLN A 56 -5.20 0.62 4.25
CA GLN A 56 -6.02 -0.13 5.21
C GLN A 56 -7.50 -0.21 4.86
N LEU A 57 -7.99 0.71 4.04
CA LEU A 57 -9.40 0.75 3.65
C LEU A 57 -9.64 0.07 2.30
N LEU A 58 -8.59 -0.42 1.63
CA LEU A 58 -8.71 -1.23 0.42
C LEU A 58 -9.53 -2.51 0.71
N LEU A 59 -10.05 -3.14 -0.33
CA LEU A 59 -10.62 -4.48 -0.20
C LEU A 59 -9.50 -5.52 -0.15
N ASP A 60 -9.80 -6.68 0.43
CA ASP A 60 -8.92 -7.86 0.37
C ASP A 60 -9.01 -8.59 -0.97
N ASP A 61 -9.88 -8.13 -1.87
CA ASP A 61 -10.05 -8.69 -3.21
C ASP A 61 -8.75 -8.53 -4.01
N LYS A 62 -8.00 -9.63 -4.07
CA LYS A 62 -6.76 -9.71 -4.81
C LYS A 62 -7.04 -9.50 -6.31
N PRO A 63 -6.42 -8.50 -6.97
CA PRO A 63 -6.59 -8.29 -8.40
C PRO A 63 -6.04 -9.49 -9.19
N GLU A 64 -6.56 -9.70 -10.39
CA GLU A 64 -6.02 -10.71 -11.30
C GLU A 64 -4.70 -10.26 -11.93
N TYR A 65 -3.71 -11.13 -11.91
CA TYR A 65 -2.43 -10.93 -12.60
C TYR A 65 -1.72 -12.26 -12.85
N HIS A 66 -0.85 -12.27 -13.85
CA HIS A 66 -0.02 -13.43 -14.14
C HIS A 66 1.26 -13.44 -13.27
N TRP A 67 1.50 -14.57 -12.61
CA TRP A 67 2.71 -14.82 -11.85
C TRP A 67 3.31 -16.17 -12.25
N ASP A 68 4.40 -16.17 -13.02
CA ASP A 68 5.18 -17.38 -13.25
C ASP A 68 5.87 -17.78 -11.95
N THR A 69 5.75 -19.04 -11.56
CA THR A 69 6.35 -19.59 -10.34
C THR A 69 7.78 -20.11 -10.55
N LYS A 70 8.25 -20.20 -11.81
CA LYS A 70 9.59 -20.69 -12.15
C LYS A 70 10.65 -19.64 -11.83
N GLU A 71 11.80 -20.08 -11.32
CA GLU A 71 12.98 -19.25 -11.04
C GLU A 71 12.73 -18.05 -10.10
N ASN A 72 11.84 -18.22 -9.12
CA ASN A 72 11.52 -17.17 -8.15
C ASN A 72 12.29 -17.32 -6.84
N LEU A 73 12.76 -16.19 -6.32
CA LEU A 73 13.15 -16.10 -4.91
C LEU A 73 11.88 -15.99 -4.06
N GLN A 74 11.75 -16.86 -3.06
CA GLN A 74 10.64 -16.82 -2.10
C GLN A 74 11.20 -16.64 -0.70
N LEU A 75 10.70 -15.62 0.00
CA LEU A 75 11.01 -15.32 1.38
C LEU A 75 9.72 -15.32 2.18
N ARG A 76 9.82 -15.75 3.43
CA ARG A 76 8.74 -15.66 4.40
C ARG A 76 9.29 -15.09 5.69
N TYR A 77 8.64 -14.04 6.17
CA TYR A 77 8.86 -13.50 7.50
C TYR A 77 7.72 -13.99 8.39
N GLU A 78 8.07 -14.74 9.43
CA GLU A 78 7.14 -15.18 10.48
C GLU A 78 7.46 -14.38 11.74
N TYR A 79 6.44 -13.79 12.38
CA TYR A 79 6.58 -13.11 13.66
C TYR A 79 6.16 -14.07 14.77
N ASP A 80 7.07 -14.37 15.70
CA ASP A 80 6.84 -15.37 16.76
C ASP A 80 5.77 -14.94 17.76
N ASP A 81 5.87 -13.70 18.28
CA ASP A 81 5.00 -13.21 19.36
C ASP A 81 3.97 -12.18 18.90
N PHE A 82 4.36 -11.28 18.00
CA PHE A 82 3.52 -10.15 17.59
C PHE A 82 3.95 -9.57 16.24
N MET A 83 3.01 -9.50 15.30
CA MET A 83 3.15 -8.70 14.08
C MET A 83 2.43 -7.36 14.29
N PRO A 84 3.14 -6.21 14.18
CA PRO A 84 2.51 -4.90 14.28
C PRO A 84 1.35 -4.77 13.31
N GLN A 85 0.20 -4.31 13.81
CA GLN A 85 -1.00 -4.15 12.98
C GLN A 85 -0.69 -3.22 11.82
N GLY A 86 -0.73 -3.81 10.65
CA GLY A 86 -0.37 -3.18 9.41
C GLY A 86 1.06 -2.60 9.43
N ILE A 87 2.02 -3.50 9.40
CA ILE A 87 3.27 -3.17 8.76
C ILE A 87 3.11 -3.08 7.23
N LEU A 88 2.15 -3.83 6.67
CA LEU A 88 1.93 -3.93 5.23
C LEU A 88 1.36 -2.64 4.59
N TRP A 89 0.26 -2.07 5.10
CA TRP A 89 -0.26 -0.78 4.60
C TRP A 89 0.78 0.36 4.67
N GLN A 90 1.62 0.42 5.71
CA GLN A 90 2.69 1.42 5.80
C GLN A 90 3.75 1.17 4.73
N PHE A 91 4.16 -0.09 4.55
CA PHE A 91 5.04 -0.50 3.47
C PHE A 91 4.48 -0.13 2.09
N ILE A 92 3.19 -0.38 1.84
CA ILE A 92 2.49 0.03 0.61
C ILE A 92 2.56 1.54 0.40
N SER A 93 2.27 2.33 1.44
CA SER A 93 2.36 3.79 1.38
C SER A 93 3.78 4.29 1.09
N ILE A 94 4.81 3.61 1.63
CA ILE A 94 6.22 3.92 1.36
C ILE A 94 6.60 3.58 -0.08
N MET A 95 6.22 2.39 -0.55
CA MET A 95 6.59 1.82 -1.86
C MET A 95 5.61 2.19 -2.99
N HIS A 96 4.72 3.15 -2.78
CA HIS A 96 3.60 3.41 -3.68
C HIS A 96 4.01 3.73 -5.13
N LYS A 97 5.21 4.30 -5.34
CA LYS A 97 5.74 4.64 -6.67
C LYS A 97 6.14 3.41 -7.49
N GLN A 98 6.42 2.30 -6.83
CA GLN A 98 6.81 1.05 -7.45
C GLN A 98 5.60 0.13 -7.68
N ILE A 99 4.39 0.51 -7.25
CA ILE A 99 3.18 -0.30 -7.46
C ILE A 99 2.98 -0.54 -8.95
N LYS A 100 2.98 -1.80 -9.34
CA LYS A 100 2.87 -2.19 -10.74
C LYS A 100 1.55 -1.67 -11.31
N ASN A 101 1.67 -0.96 -12.44
CA ASN A 101 0.57 -0.29 -13.13
C ASN A 101 -0.23 0.72 -12.27
N ASN A 102 0.28 1.12 -11.10
CA ASN A 102 -0.44 1.91 -10.09
C ASN A 102 -1.77 1.29 -9.60
N THR A 103 -2.01 0.00 -9.87
CA THR A 103 -3.30 -0.65 -9.60
C THR A 103 -3.19 -1.99 -8.88
N LEU A 104 -2.03 -2.64 -8.92
CA LEU A 104 -1.86 -3.98 -8.31
C LEU A 104 -1.56 -3.88 -6.82
N VAL A 105 -2.56 -3.41 -6.07
CA VAL A 105 -2.53 -3.21 -4.62
C VAL A 105 -3.91 -3.53 -4.03
N TRP A 106 -3.92 -4.24 -2.91
CA TRP A 106 -5.11 -4.61 -2.14
C TRP A 106 -4.75 -4.59 -0.65
N ARG A 107 -5.72 -4.78 0.24
CA ARG A 107 -5.49 -4.60 1.69
C ARG A 107 -4.40 -5.53 2.24
N SER A 108 -4.36 -6.77 1.76
CA SER A 108 -3.42 -7.81 2.19
C SER A 108 -2.27 -8.05 1.22
N GLY A 109 -2.05 -7.18 0.23
CA GLY A 109 -0.85 -7.31 -0.59
C GLY A 109 -0.66 -6.27 -1.69
N VAL A 110 0.49 -6.38 -2.34
CA VAL A 110 0.91 -5.47 -3.39
C VAL A 110 1.86 -6.16 -4.35
N ILE A 111 1.82 -5.76 -5.62
CA ILE A 111 2.88 -6.06 -6.57
C ILE A 111 3.67 -4.80 -6.86
N LEU A 112 4.98 -4.89 -6.66
CA LEU A 112 5.94 -3.87 -7.04
C LEU A 112 6.65 -4.28 -8.33
N SER A 113 7.04 -3.31 -9.13
CA SER A 113 7.82 -3.50 -10.35
C SER A 113 8.92 -2.46 -10.49
N GLU A 114 10.13 -2.92 -10.80
CA GLU A 114 11.28 -2.07 -11.11
C GLU A 114 12.12 -2.74 -12.21
N GLY A 115 12.17 -2.12 -13.39
CA GLY A 115 12.78 -2.73 -14.57
C GLY A 115 12.16 -4.09 -14.91
N ASP A 116 13.00 -5.12 -15.01
CA ASP A 116 12.60 -6.50 -15.28
C ASP A 116 12.31 -7.31 -14.00
N THR A 117 12.26 -6.67 -12.84
CA THR A 117 12.01 -7.32 -11.54
C THR A 117 10.62 -6.98 -11.03
N GLU A 118 9.89 -8.01 -10.58
CA GLU A 118 8.61 -7.86 -9.89
C GLU A 118 8.67 -8.54 -8.52
N ALA A 119 8.05 -7.90 -7.53
CA ALA A 119 7.92 -8.44 -6.19
C ALA A 119 6.44 -8.49 -5.79
N GLU A 120 5.95 -9.65 -5.38
CA GLU A 120 4.66 -9.80 -4.72
C GLU A 120 4.90 -9.87 -3.21
N ILE A 121 4.29 -8.96 -2.46
CA ILE A 121 4.32 -8.92 -0.99
C ILE A 121 2.90 -9.15 -0.51
N THR A 122 2.68 -10.18 0.31
CA THR A 122 1.35 -10.51 0.85
C THR A 122 1.41 -10.78 2.35
N GLU A 123 0.41 -10.27 3.06
CA GLU A 123 0.14 -10.61 4.45
C GLU A 123 -0.82 -11.80 4.51
N VAL A 124 -0.45 -12.83 5.28
CA VAL A 124 -1.29 -14.02 5.46
C VAL A 124 -2.21 -13.81 6.65
N TYR A 125 -3.51 -13.70 6.37
CA TYR A 125 -4.52 -13.45 7.39
C TYR A 125 -4.44 -14.45 8.55
N GLY A 126 -4.39 -13.92 9.78
CA GLY A 126 -4.40 -14.70 11.01
C GLY A 126 -3.12 -15.48 11.31
N GLN A 127 -2.04 -15.32 10.52
CA GLN A 127 -0.82 -16.11 10.69
C GLN A 127 0.44 -15.30 11.04
N HIS A 128 0.34 -13.98 11.24
CA HIS A 128 1.49 -13.12 11.53
C HIS A 128 2.65 -13.37 10.55
N LYS A 129 2.32 -13.45 9.25
CA LYS A 129 3.25 -13.85 8.19
C LYS A 129 3.20 -12.89 7.02
N ILE A 130 4.38 -12.51 6.53
CA ILE A 130 4.55 -11.81 5.26
C ILE A 130 5.27 -12.75 4.29
N ASN A 131 4.63 -13.05 3.17
CA ASN A 131 5.27 -13.74 2.06
C ASN A 131 5.77 -12.71 1.05
N ILE A 132 7.00 -12.90 0.59
CA ILE A 132 7.61 -12.12 -0.48
C ILE A 132 8.02 -13.08 -1.58
N ARG A 133 7.55 -12.85 -2.80
CA ARG A 133 7.97 -13.59 -4.00
C ARG A 133 8.57 -12.60 -4.97
N ILE A 134 9.76 -12.89 -5.48
CA ILE A 134 10.47 -12.02 -6.42
C ILE A 134 10.76 -12.83 -7.68
N LYS A 135 10.47 -12.24 -8.84
CA LYS A 135 10.79 -12.78 -10.17
C LYS A 135 11.52 -11.73 -11.00
N GLY A 136 12.40 -12.17 -11.90
CA GLY A 136 13.20 -11.28 -12.74
C GLY A 136 14.69 -11.59 -12.66
N LYS A 137 15.50 -10.90 -13.46
CA LYS A 137 16.97 -11.00 -13.38
C LYS A 137 17.43 -10.39 -12.07
N THR A 138 17.71 -11.25 -11.09
CA THR A 138 18.17 -10.85 -9.76
C THR A 138 19.50 -10.11 -9.87
N ASN A 139 19.49 -8.78 -9.79
CA ASN A 139 20.59 -8.08 -9.13
C ASN A 139 20.28 -8.14 -7.64
N ILE A 140 21.19 -8.73 -6.86
CA ILE A 140 21.09 -8.93 -5.41
C ILE A 140 20.98 -7.59 -4.63
N ASP A 141 21.00 -6.44 -5.33
CA ASP A 141 20.95 -5.08 -4.82
C ASP A 141 19.60 -4.61 -4.25
N PHE A 142 18.52 -5.39 -4.33
CA PHE A 142 17.26 -5.06 -3.65
C PHE A 142 17.33 -5.09 -2.10
N ARG A 143 18.53 -5.30 -1.53
CA ARG A 143 18.76 -5.51 -0.09
C ARG A 143 19.33 -4.31 0.68
N THR A 144 19.71 -3.21 0.04
CA THR A 144 20.42 -2.13 0.76
C THR A 144 20.17 -0.77 0.14
N ASN A 145 19.26 0.00 0.74
CA ASN A 145 19.35 1.46 0.88
C ASN A 145 18.58 1.89 2.13
#